data_AF-A0AAD6DTI1-F1
#
_entry.id   AF-A0AAD6DTI1-F1
#
_cell.length_a   1.000
_cell.length_b   1.000
_cell.length_c   1.000
_cell.angle_alpha   90.00
_cell.angle_beta   90.00
_cell.angle_gamma   90.00
#
_symmetry.space_group_name_H-M   'P 1'
#
loop_
_entity.id
_entity.type
_entity.pdbx_description
1 polymer ?
#
loop_
_entity_poly.entity_id
_entity_poly.type
_entity_poly.pdbx_seq_one_letter_code
_entity_poly.pdbx_strand_id
1 'polypeptide(L)'
;MPAFTEEITSMINGVPGTEKYPCIFLDPTLSFANKRYGAEDRRNTATPALAPSKLLQIGRCCNSGVLRRFGAIPTRLTVVTSAREMPDHISSISADHVAKIPLVLATEKYNRQFWKVLLHTIVPGTRMPARSAALFAALSLQMGIVPLMKVAEQEMLAFKDKWNDPAVPQTWNLGCLTLLLAANEAHQKQRDMGLIIARSQILNRTDRDLFDRLVTYKLLEENLRT
;
A
#
# COMPACT_ATOMS: atom_id res chain seq x y z
N MET A 1 -4.25 -7.73 -23.77
CA MET A 1 -3.27 -7.57 -22.68
C MET A 1 -3.67 -6.39 -21.82
N PRO A 2 -3.58 -6.45 -20.48
CA PRO A 2 -3.77 -5.27 -19.63
C PRO A 2 -2.78 -4.19 -20.05
N ALA A 3 -3.22 -2.94 -20.14
CA ALA A 3 -2.51 -1.85 -20.83
C ALA A 3 -1.08 -1.53 -20.33
N PHE A 4 -0.67 -2.07 -19.17
CA PHE A 4 0.63 -1.76 -18.54
C PHE A 4 1.48 -2.99 -18.21
N THR A 5 1.08 -4.21 -18.58
CA THR A 5 1.82 -5.43 -18.18
C THR A 5 3.25 -5.40 -18.68
N GLU A 6 3.46 -5.16 -19.98
CA GLU A 6 4.79 -5.13 -20.60
C GLU A 6 5.67 -4.00 -20.05
N GLU A 7 5.10 -2.82 -19.83
CA GLU A 7 5.83 -1.67 -19.26
C GLU A 7 6.34 -2.00 -17.84
N ILE A 8 5.47 -2.58 -16.99
CA ILE A 8 5.83 -2.95 -15.62
C ILE A 8 6.88 -4.07 -15.63
N THR A 9 6.72 -5.09 -16.47
CA THR A 9 7.69 -6.18 -16.61
C THR A 9 9.04 -5.65 -17.09
N SER A 10 9.05 -4.74 -18.07
CA SER A 10 10.28 -4.10 -18.56
C SER A 10 10.96 -3.29 -17.44
N MET A 11 10.19 -2.58 -16.62
CA MET A 11 10.72 -1.83 -15.47
C MET A 11 11.36 -2.75 -14.44
N ILE A 12 10.70 -3.87 -14.10
CA ILE A 12 11.23 -4.87 -13.15
C ILE A 12 12.49 -5.53 -13.72
N ASN A 13 12.48 -5.88 -15.00
CA ASN A 13 13.62 -6.52 -15.67
C ASN A 13 14.81 -5.58 -15.86
N GLY A 14 14.57 -4.27 -15.95
CA GLY A 14 15.61 -3.25 -16.02
C GLY A 14 16.39 -3.03 -14.72
N VAL A 15 15.94 -3.59 -13.59
CA VAL A 15 16.67 -3.54 -12.32
C VAL A 15 17.91 -4.45 -12.39
N PRO A 16 19.13 -3.94 -12.16
CA PRO A 16 20.34 -4.74 -12.14
C PRO A 16 20.25 -5.89 -11.14
N GLY A 17 20.86 -7.04 -11.44
CA GLY A 17 20.80 -8.24 -10.58
C GLY A 17 21.27 -7.98 -9.14
N THR A 18 22.22 -7.06 -8.95
CA THR A 18 22.74 -6.64 -7.64
C THR A 18 21.73 -5.88 -6.78
N GLU A 19 20.69 -5.30 -7.38
CA GLU A 19 19.66 -4.49 -6.72
C GLU A 19 18.27 -5.15 -6.74
N LYS A 20 18.15 -6.37 -7.30
CA LYS A 20 16.86 -7.08 -7.38
C LYS A 20 16.31 -7.48 -6.01
N TYR A 21 17.17 -7.54 -4.99
CA TYR A 21 16.79 -7.89 -3.63
C TYR A 21 17.04 -6.72 -2.66
N PRO A 22 16.22 -6.57 -1.60
CA PRO A 22 15.03 -7.38 -1.28
C PRO A 22 13.91 -7.23 -2.32
N CYS A 23 13.12 -8.28 -2.52
CA CYS A 23 11.95 -8.25 -3.40
C CYS A 23 10.70 -8.79 -2.69
N ILE A 24 9.54 -8.40 -3.21
CA ILE A 24 8.24 -8.85 -2.75
C ILE A 24 7.50 -9.59 -3.87
N PHE A 25 6.79 -10.66 -3.53
CA PHE A 25 5.92 -11.37 -4.45
C PHE A 25 4.71 -11.92 -3.70
N LEU A 26 3.70 -12.33 -4.47
CA LEU A 26 2.59 -13.13 -3.96
C LEU A 26 2.89 -14.60 -4.26
N ASP A 27 2.93 -15.42 -3.23
CA ASP A 27 3.09 -16.86 -3.40
C ASP A 27 1.77 -17.47 -3.93
N PRO A 28 1.73 -18.07 -5.13
CA PRO A 28 0.52 -18.64 -5.71
C PRO A 28 -0.02 -19.84 -4.90
N THR A 29 0.80 -20.46 -4.05
CA THR A 29 0.34 -21.51 -3.13
C THR A 29 -0.48 -20.96 -1.97
N LEU A 30 -0.37 -19.66 -1.67
CA LEU A 30 -1.17 -18.97 -0.67
C LEU A 30 -2.50 -18.49 -1.28
N SER A 31 -3.51 -19.35 -1.25
CA SER A 31 -4.84 -19.03 -1.80
C SER A 31 -5.51 -17.83 -1.11
N PHE A 32 -6.08 -16.90 -1.89
CA PHE A 32 -6.88 -15.81 -1.33
C PHE A 32 -8.19 -16.30 -0.68
N ALA A 33 -8.63 -17.53 -0.99
CA ALA A 33 -9.95 -18.05 -0.69
C ALA A 33 -10.16 -18.47 0.77
N ASN A 34 -9.10 -18.67 1.57
CA ASN A 34 -9.26 -19.29 2.89
C ASN A 34 -8.35 -18.65 3.95
N LYS A 35 -8.88 -17.67 4.71
CA LYS A 35 -8.96 -17.69 6.18
C LYS A 35 -9.57 -16.41 6.76
N ARG A 36 -10.35 -16.65 7.81
CA ARG A 36 -11.24 -15.80 8.60
C ARG A 36 -10.52 -14.57 9.18
N TYR A 37 -10.93 -13.37 8.78
CA TYR A 37 -10.91 -12.20 9.66
C TYR A 37 -12.37 -11.87 9.96
N GLY A 38 -12.71 -11.87 11.25
CA GLY A 38 -14.06 -12.00 11.79
C GLY A 38 -15.11 -11.09 11.15
N ALA A 39 -16.01 -11.72 10.39
CA ALA A 39 -17.38 -11.30 10.21
C ALA A 39 -18.17 -12.56 9.87
N GLU A 40 -19.03 -13.00 10.78
CA GLU A 40 -20.16 -13.85 10.43
C GLU A 40 -21.07 -13.04 9.51
N ASP A 41 -20.74 -13.01 8.21
CA ASP A 41 -21.67 -12.53 7.22
C ASP A 41 -21.84 -13.64 6.19
N ARG A 42 -22.89 -14.43 6.39
CA ARG A 42 -23.30 -15.62 5.60
C ARG A 42 -23.79 -15.25 4.19
N ARG A 43 -23.12 -14.30 3.52
CA ARG A 43 -23.34 -13.94 2.10
C ARG A 43 -22.08 -13.53 1.35
N ASN A 44 -20.88 -13.84 1.84
CA ASN A 44 -19.67 -13.62 1.04
C ASN A 44 -19.37 -14.81 0.15
N THR A 45 -19.88 -14.71 -1.08
CA THR A 45 -19.41 -15.43 -2.26
C THR A 45 -17.88 -15.41 -2.34
N ALA A 46 -17.33 -16.51 -2.86
CA ALA A 46 -15.94 -16.70 -3.21
C ALA A 46 -15.26 -15.40 -3.64
N THR A 47 -14.06 -15.14 -3.09
CA THR A 47 -13.17 -13.99 -3.36
C THR A 47 -13.59 -13.25 -4.62
N PRO A 48 -14.32 -12.12 -4.53
CA PRO A 48 -14.84 -11.48 -5.72
C PRO A 48 -13.62 -11.07 -6.52
N ALA A 49 -13.48 -11.63 -7.73
CA ALA A 49 -12.36 -11.39 -8.64
C ALA A 49 -11.84 -9.97 -8.44
N LEU A 50 -10.61 -9.85 -7.93
CA LEU A 50 -9.96 -8.59 -7.62
C LEU A 50 -9.73 -7.87 -8.95
N ALA A 51 -10.76 -7.22 -9.47
CA ALA A 51 -10.66 -6.49 -10.71
C ALA A 51 -9.75 -5.27 -10.51
N PRO A 52 -8.98 -4.83 -11.53
CA PRO A 52 -8.17 -3.61 -11.46
C PRO A 52 -8.97 -2.41 -10.96
N SER A 53 -10.24 -2.28 -11.39
CA SER A 53 -11.14 -1.21 -10.94
C SER A 53 -11.41 -1.20 -9.43
N LYS A 54 -11.43 -2.38 -8.79
CA LYS A 54 -11.58 -2.51 -7.33
C LYS A 54 -10.27 -2.15 -6.61
N LEU A 55 -9.13 -2.49 -7.21
CA LEU A 55 -7.78 -2.18 -6.71
C LEU A 55 -7.39 -0.71 -6.85
N LEU A 56 -8.19 0.10 -7.54
CA LEU A 56 -8.02 1.55 -7.61
C LEU A 56 -8.96 2.33 -6.68
N GLN A 57 -9.84 1.64 -5.93
CA GLN A 57 -10.84 2.29 -5.06
C GLN A 57 -10.24 2.99 -3.83
N ILE A 58 -9.04 2.58 -3.37
CA ILE A 58 -8.38 3.22 -2.22
C ILE A 58 -8.18 4.71 -2.44
N GLY A 59 -7.85 5.14 -3.67
CA GLY A 59 -7.71 6.54 -4.02
C GLY A 59 -9.02 7.32 -4.10
N ARG A 60 -10.19 6.67 -4.08
CA ARG A 60 -11.48 7.35 -4.28
C ARG A 60 -12.26 7.54 -2.98
N CYS A 61 -12.30 6.50 -2.14
CA CYS A 61 -13.27 6.48 -1.04
C CYS A 61 -12.69 6.23 0.35
N CYS A 62 -11.48 5.65 0.48
CA CYS A 62 -10.85 5.28 1.77
C CYS A 62 -11.79 4.73 2.86
N ASN A 63 -12.93 4.12 2.52
CA ASN A 63 -13.91 3.68 3.52
C ASN A 63 -13.46 2.38 4.19
N SER A 64 -14.05 2.05 5.33
CA SER A 64 -13.66 0.89 6.14
C SER A 64 -13.64 -0.44 5.35
N GLY A 65 -14.61 -0.65 4.46
CA GLY A 65 -14.66 -1.84 3.59
C GLY A 65 -13.56 -1.88 2.52
N VAL A 66 -13.17 -0.73 1.96
CA VAL A 66 -12.01 -0.62 1.06
C VAL A 66 -10.72 -0.83 1.85
N LEU A 67 -10.51 -0.12 2.96
CA LEU A 67 -9.30 -0.25 3.77
C LEU A 67 -9.09 -1.68 4.30
N ARG A 68 -10.15 -2.35 4.76
CA ARG A 68 -10.08 -3.76 5.18
C ARG A 68 -9.62 -4.68 4.06
N ARG A 69 -10.13 -4.49 2.84
CA ARG A 69 -9.74 -5.30 1.66
C ARG A 69 -8.29 -5.05 1.27
N PHE A 70 -7.85 -3.80 1.25
CA PHE A 70 -6.46 -3.46 0.93
C PHE A 70 -5.50 -3.87 2.04
N GLY A 71 -5.91 -3.85 3.31
CA GLY A 71 -5.07 -4.27 4.42
C GLY A 71 -4.77 -5.78 4.41
N ALA A 72 -5.67 -6.59 3.85
CA ALA A 72 -5.43 -8.03 3.69
C ALA A 72 -4.40 -8.37 2.60
N ILE A 73 -4.07 -7.43 1.72
CA ILE A 73 -3.12 -7.65 0.63
C ILE A 73 -1.68 -7.78 1.15
N PRO A 74 -1.09 -6.75 1.81
CA PRO A 74 0.32 -6.77 2.16
C PRO A 74 0.66 -7.82 3.22
N THR A 75 -0.32 -8.34 3.98
CA THR A 75 -0.11 -9.45 4.92
C THR A 75 0.06 -10.81 4.26
N ARG A 76 -0.24 -10.92 2.96
CA ARG A 76 -0.10 -12.16 2.16
C ARG A 76 1.09 -12.11 1.20
N LEU A 77 1.80 -10.99 1.18
CA LEU A 77 2.98 -10.83 0.36
C LEU A 77 4.20 -11.41 1.07
N THR A 78 5.01 -12.14 0.34
CA THR A 78 6.26 -12.72 0.82
C THR A 78 7.40 -11.80 0.45
N VAL A 79 8.22 -11.43 1.43
CA VAL A 79 9.45 -10.66 1.22
C VAL A 79 10.65 -11.58 1.33
N VAL A 80 11.54 -11.49 0.36
CA VAL A 80 12.79 -12.25 0.30
C VAL A 80 13.95 -11.27 0.25
N THR A 81 14.92 -11.45 1.15
CA THR A 81 16.03 -10.48 1.30
C THR A 81 17.22 -10.78 0.41
N SER A 82 17.36 -12.02 -0.05
CA SER A 82 18.43 -12.44 -0.96
C SER A 82 17.97 -13.58 -1.87
N ALA A 83 18.69 -13.80 -2.98
CA ALA A 83 18.38 -14.91 -3.90
C ALA A 83 18.37 -16.29 -3.23
N ARG A 84 19.15 -16.47 -2.15
CA ARG A 84 19.26 -17.75 -1.40
C ARG A 84 18.03 -18.07 -0.56
N GLU A 85 17.26 -17.06 -0.18
CA GLU A 85 16.04 -17.19 0.60
C GLU A 85 14.80 -17.40 -0.29
N MET A 86 14.97 -17.45 -1.61
CA MET A 86 13.87 -17.69 -2.53
C MET A 86 13.37 -19.13 -2.37
N PRO A 87 12.06 -19.35 -2.14
CA PRO A 87 11.51 -20.71 -2.07
C PRO A 87 11.70 -21.46 -3.39
N ASP A 88 12.04 -22.74 -3.32
CA ASP A 88 12.34 -23.58 -4.48
C ASP A 88 11.20 -23.62 -5.50
N HIS A 89 9.96 -23.72 -5.02
CA HIS A 89 8.76 -23.72 -5.87
C HIS A 89 8.54 -22.38 -6.59
N ILE A 90 9.08 -21.26 -6.09
CA ILE A 90 9.00 -19.94 -6.72
C ILE A 90 10.19 -19.69 -7.64
N SER A 91 11.34 -20.29 -7.34
CA SER A 91 12.55 -20.20 -8.16
C SER A 91 12.39 -20.86 -9.54
N SER A 92 11.63 -21.96 -9.59
CA SER A 92 11.39 -22.76 -10.78
C SER A 92 10.23 -22.24 -11.66
N ILE A 93 9.40 -21.34 -11.12
CA ILE A 93 8.28 -20.72 -11.86
C ILE A 93 8.78 -19.51 -12.68
N SER A 94 8.30 -19.39 -13.92
CA SER A 94 8.65 -18.26 -14.80
C SER A 94 8.21 -16.92 -14.20
N ALA A 95 8.97 -15.86 -14.50
CA ALA A 95 8.64 -14.50 -14.07
C ALA A 95 7.28 -14.02 -14.60
N ASP A 96 6.76 -14.64 -15.66
CA ASP A 96 5.45 -14.33 -16.25
C ASP A 96 4.29 -14.79 -15.36
N HIS A 97 4.55 -15.75 -14.45
CA HIS A 97 3.54 -16.33 -13.56
C HIS A 97 3.63 -15.75 -12.14
N VAL A 98 4.82 -15.39 -11.67
CA VAL A 98 5.03 -14.77 -10.34
C VAL A 98 5.91 -13.54 -10.48
N ALA A 99 5.27 -12.36 -10.45
CA ALA A 99 5.97 -11.09 -10.47
C ALA A 99 6.70 -10.86 -9.14
N LYS A 100 8.03 -10.63 -9.24
CA LYS A 100 8.91 -10.32 -8.12
C LYS A 100 9.26 -8.84 -8.20
N ILE A 101 8.72 -8.03 -7.31
CA ILE A 101 8.88 -6.57 -7.34
C ILE A 101 10.03 -6.17 -6.40
N PRO A 102 11.16 -5.66 -6.91
CA PRO A 102 12.26 -5.20 -6.07
C PRO A 102 11.87 -3.99 -5.22
N LEU A 103 12.24 -3.98 -3.94
CA LEU A 103 11.99 -2.84 -3.05
C LEU A 103 12.79 -1.60 -3.46
N VAL A 104 13.90 -1.77 -4.20
CA VAL A 104 14.69 -0.64 -4.73
C VAL A 104 13.86 0.29 -5.63
N LEU A 105 12.76 -0.21 -6.22
CA LEU A 105 11.83 0.61 -6.99
C LEU A 105 11.16 1.73 -6.17
N ALA A 106 11.24 1.70 -4.84
CA ALA A 106 10.74 2.77 -3.96
C ALA A 106 11.69 3.98 -3.92
N THR A 107 12.93 3.82 -4.39
CA THR A 107 13.94 4.88 -4.37
C THR A 107 13.71 5.88 -5.50
N GLU A 108 14.34 7.06 -5.35
CA GLU A 108 14.27 8.14 -6.33
C GLU A 108 14.89 7.77 -7.67
N LYS A 109 15.96 6.96 -7.66
CA LYS A 109 16.60 6.38 -8.86
C LYS A 109 15.59 5.73 -9.81
N TYR A 110 14.55 5.11 -9.26
CA TYR A 110 13.51 4.42 -10.01
C TYR A 110 12.18 5.16 -9.99
N ASN A 111 12.18 6.49 -9.79
CA ASN A 111 10.96 7.31 -9.79
C ASN A 111 9.87 6.86 -8.80
N ARG A 112 10.27 6.20 -7.71
CA ARG A 112 9.36 5.77 -6.62
C ARG A 112 8.17 4.99 -7.19
N GLN A 113 8.46 3.98 -8.00
CA GLN A 113 7.44 3.19 -8.72
C GLN A 113 6.90 2.04 -7.89
N PHE A 114 7.59 1.61 -6.82
CA PHE A 114 7.24 0.43 -6.02
C PHE A 114 5.74 0.35 -5.67
N TRP A 115 5.20 1.35 -4.97
CA TRP A 115 3.78 1.35 -4.57
C TRP A 115 2.82 1.51 -5.75
N LYS A 116 3.26 2.12 -6.85
CA LYS A 116 2.46 2.29 -8.07
C LYS A 116 2.27 0.97 -8.80
N VAL A 117 3.23 0.06 -8.71
CA VAL A 117 3.20 -1.23 -9.42
C VAL A 117 3.00 -2.43 -8.49
N LEU A 118 2.97 -2.26 -7.16
CA LEU A 118 2.88 -3.35 -6.20
C LEU A 118 1.74 -4.34 -6.49
N LEU A 119 0.57 -3.83 -6.88
CA LEU A 119 -0.61 -4.64 -7.17
C LEU A 119 -0.52 -5.45 -8.48
N HIS A 120 0.52 -5.24 -9.28
CA HIS A 120 0.87 -6.12 -10.39
C HIS A 120 1.14 -7.56 -9.92
N THR A 121 1.59 -7.74 -8.66
CA THR A 121 1.76 -9.08 -8.06
C THR A 121 0.46 -9.87 -7.92
N ILE A 122 -0.69 -9.19 -7.91
CA ILE A 122 -2.01 -9.81 -7.73
C ILE A 122 -2.74 -9.87 -9.07
N VAL A 123 -2.72 -8.76 -9.79
CA VAL A 123 -3.41 -8.60 -11.07
C VAL A 123 -2.42 -7.97 -12.04
N PRO A 124 -1.85 -8.75 -12.97
CA PRO A 124 -0.87 -8.27 -13.93
C PRO A 124 -1.36 -7.01 -14.67
N GLY A 125 -0.45 -6.06 -14.82
CA GLY A 125 -0.70 -4.76 -15.45
C GLY A 125 -1.46 -3.74 -14.58
N THR A 126 -1.70 -4.04 -13.30
CA THR A 126 -2.29 -3.05 -12.39
C THR A 126 -1.27 -1.99 -12.03
N ARG A 127 -1.58 -0.74 -12.41
CA ARG A 127 -0.80 0.45 -12.05
C ARG A 127 -1.67 1.45 -11.29
N MET A 128 -1.18 1.92 -10.16
CA MET A 128 -1.86 2.88 -9.31
C MET A 128 -1.36 4.31 -9.59
N PRO A 129 -2.27 5.31 -9.59
CA PRO A 129 -1.88 6.72 -9.50
C PRO A 129 -1.07 7.00 -8.22
N ALA A 130 -0.21 8.02 -8.26
CA ALA A 130 0.69 8.37 -7.16
C ALA A 130 -0.03 8.54 -5.81
N ARG A 131 -1.19 9.22 -5.80
CA ARG A 131 -1.97 9.41 -4.57
C ARG A 131 -2.50 8.08 -4.01
N SER A 132 -3.03 7.20 -4.86
CA SER A 132 -3.52 5.89 -4.43
C SER A 132 -2.37 5.03 -3.90
N ALA A 133 -1.21 5.12 -4.53
CA ALA A 133 0.02 4.45 -4.09
C ALA A 133 0.47 4.94 -2.71
N ALA A 134 0.47 6.27 -2.48
CA ALA A 134 0.77 6.86 -1.19
C ALA A 134 -0.24 6.48 -0.10
N LEU A 135 -1.55 6.42 -0.41
CA LEU A 135 -2.57 5.93 0.53
C LEU A 135 -2.36 4.45 0.88
N PHE A 136 -1.91 3.64 -0.07
CA PHE A 136 -1.60 2.23 0.19
C PHE A 136 -0.35 2.10 1.07
N ALA A 137 0.66 2.94 0.87
CA ALA A 137 1.81 3.05 1.77
C ALA A 137 1.39 3.48 3.18
N ALA A 138 0.51 4.47 3.31
CA ALA A 138 -0.05 4.91 4.59
C ALA A 138 -0.72 3.76 5.34
N LEU A 139 -1.54 2.97 4.63
CA LEU A 139 -2.20 1.79 5.20
C LEU A 139 -1.18 0.74 5.66
N SER A 140 -0.13 0.49 4.88
CA SER A 140 0.93 -0.45 5.26
C SER A 140 1.70 0.01 6.50
N LEU A 141 1.93 1.33 6.67
CA LEU A 141 2.54 1.88 7.88
C LEU A 141 1.63 1.76 9.08
N GLN A 142 0.35 2.11 8.92
CA GLN A 142 -0.66 1.97 9.97
C GLN A 142 -0.73 0.53 10.49
N MET A 143 -0.62 -0.45 9.60
CA MET A 143 -0.63 -1.87 9.95
C MET A 143 0.69 -2.38 10.55
N GLY A 144 1.77 -1.60 10.49
CA GLY A 144 3.07 -1.99 11.05
C GLY A 144 3.73 -3.17 10.32
N ILE A 145 3.56 -3.26 9.00
CA ILE A 145 4.12 -4.37 8.21
C ILE A 145 5.62 -4.18 8.06
N VAL A 146 6.38 -4.81 8.96
CA VAL A 146 7.83 -4.60 9.16
C VAL A 146 8.64 -4.57 7.86
N PRO A 147 8.51 -5.56 6.94
CA PRO A 147 9.31 -5.58 5.71
C PRO A 147 9.05 -4.39 4.78
N LEU A 148 7.88 -3.74 4.90
CA LEU A 148 7.46 -2.63 4.05
C LEU A 148 7.61 -1.26 4.70
N MET A 149 7.94 -1.18 6.00
CA MET A 149 7.96 0.09 6.73
C MET A 149 8.84 1.14 6.07
N LYS A 150 10.08 0.79 5.71
CA LYS A 150 11.04 1.72 5.12
C LYS A 150 10.57 2.25 3.77
N VAL A 151 10.07 1.38 2.89
CA VAL A 151 9.57 1.78 1.56
C VAL A 151 8.24 2.52 1.65
N ALA A 152 7.43 2.25 2.67
CA ALA A 152 6.20 2.98 2.93
C ALA A 152 6.48 4.39 3.46
N GLU A 153 7.43 4.53 4.38
CA GLU A 153 7.92 5.82 4.86
C GLU A 153 8.46 6.69 3.73
N GLN A 154 9.29 6.13 2.84
CA GLN A 154 9.84 6.85 1.70
C GLN A 154 8.75 7.43 0.77
N GLU A 155 7.68 6.68 0.55
CA GLU A 155 6.54 7.12 -0.26
C GLU A 155 5.77 8.24 0.45
N MET A 156 5.50 8.07 1.74
CA MET A 156 4.78 9.07 2.53
C MET A 156 5.55 10.39 2.63
N LEU A 157 6.87 10.34 2.83
CA LEU A 157 7.73 11.52 2.82
C LEU A 157 7.72 12.22 1.45
N ALA A 158 7.70 11.46 0.34
CA ALA A 158 7.63 12.03 -1.01
C ALA A 158 6.26 12.65 -1.36
N PHE A 159 5.22 12.29 -0.59
CA PHE A 159 3.87 12.83 -0.75
C PHE A 159 3.48 13.85 0.33
N LYS A 160 4.39 14.14 1.27
CA LYS A 160 4.15 14.97 2.45
C LYS A 160 3.47 16.30 2.14
N ASP A 161 3.93 17.01 1.11
CA ASP A 161 3.46 18.35 0.75
C ASP A 161 2.31 18.35 -0.29
N LYS A 162 1.73 17.18 -0.57
CA LYS A 162 0.72 16.99 -1.64
C LYS A 162 -0.66 16.56 -1.11
N TRP A 163 -0.80 16.37 0.21
CA TRP A 163 -2.06 15.89 0.79
C TRP A 163 -3.14 16.96 0.76
N ASN A 164 -2.80 18.20 1.14
CA ASN A 164 -3.75 19.30 1.21
C ASN A 164 -3.85 20.06 -0.13
N ASP A 165 -4.38 19.38 -1.14
CA ASP A 165 -4.65 19.96 -2.46
C ASP A 165 -6.17 20.17 -2.65
N PRO A 166 -6.66 21.42 -2.76
CA PRO A 166 -8.07 21.72 -3.02
C PRO A 166 -8.60 21.13 -4.33
N ALA A 167 -7.74 20.85 -5.32
CA ALA A 167 -8.13 20.20 -6.57
C ALA A 167 -8.47 18.71 -6.37
N VAL A 168 -8.15 18.13 -5.21
CA VAL A 168 -8.39 16.73 -4.86
C VAL A 168 -9.27 16.63 -3.61
N PRO A 169 -10.57 16.95 -3.72
CA PRO A 169 -11.48 17.00 -2.57
C PRO A 169 -11.64 15.65 -1.86
N GLN A 170 -11.29 14.55 -2.54
CA GLN A 170 -11.31 13.21 -1.96
C GLN A 170 -10.35 13.07 -0.75
N THR A 171 -9.35 13.95 -0.59
CA THR A 171 -8.47 13.91 0.60
C THR A 171 -9.22 14.32 1.86
N TRP A 172 -10.22 15.19 1.74
CA TRP A 172 -11.04 15.62 2.87
C TRP A 172 -12.13 14.61 3.23
N ASN A 173 -12.18 13.43 2.58
CA ASN A 173 -13.03 12.34 3.03
C ASN A 173 -12.59 11.85 4.42
N LEU A 174 -13.55 11.61 5.32
CA LEU A 174 -13.30 11.15 6.70
C LEU A 174 -12.37 9.94 6.74
N GLY A 175 -12.60 8.93 5.90
CA GLY A 175 -11.77 7.73 5.85
C GLY A 175 -10.33 7.99 5.43
N CYS A 176 -10.09 8.93 4.50
CA CYS A 176 -8.73 9.28 4.08
C CYS A 176 -8.01 10.09 5.18
N LEU A 177 -8.69 11.06 5.79
CA LEU A 177 -8.13 11.85 6.89
C LEU A 177 -7.75 10.97 8.08
N THR A 178 -8.66 10.09 8.51
CA THR A 178 -8.42 9.14 9.60
C THR A 178 -7.27 8.19 9.29
N LEU A 179 -7.16 7.68 8.05
CA LEU A 179 -6.04 6.84 7.62
C LEU A 179 -4.70 7.59 7.73
N LEU A 180 -4.63 8.82 7.24
CA LEU A 180 -3.39 9.61 7.26
C LEU A 180 -2.95 9.92 8.69
N LEU A 181 -3.88 10.31 9.56
CA LEU A 181 -3.62 10.55 10.98
C LEU A 181 -3.14 9.27 11.68
N ALA A 182 -3.82 8.14 11.46
CA ALA A 182 -3.45 6.85 12.04
C ALA A 182 -2.09 6.35 11.54
N ALA A 183 -1.77 6.55 10.27
CA ALA A 183 -0.46 6.23 9.72
C ALA A 183 0.65 7.08 10.36
N ASN A 184 0.40 8.38 10.55
CA ASN A 184 1.33 9.27 11.23
C ASN A 184 1.53 8.90 12.71
N GLU A 185 0.48 8.52 13.42
CA GLU A 185 0.59 8.03 14.80
C GLU A 185 1.37 6.71 14.87
N ALA A 186 1.09 5.76 13.96
CA ALA A 186 1.82 4.50 13.88
C ALA A 186 3.31 4.75 13.60
N HIS A 187 3.64 5.64 12.67
CA HIS A 187 5.02 6.03 12.37
C HIS A 187 5.74 6.61 13.59
N GLN A 188 5.06 7.46 14.37
CA GLN A 188 5.61 8.00 15.63
C GLN A 188 5.91 6.87 16.63
N LYS A 189 4.95 5.98 16.89
CA LYS A 189 5.15 4.83 17.79
C LYS A 189 6.31 3.94 17.33
N GLN A 190 6.42 3.69 16.03
CA GLN A 190 7.47 2.85 15.44
C GLN A 190 8.85 3.50 15.58
N ARG A 191 8.93 4.83 15.49
CA ARG A 191 10.17 5.58 15.78
C ARG A 191 10.55 5.52 17.25
N ASP A 192 9.58 5.66 18.15
CA ASP A 192 9.82 5.59 19.59
C ASP A 192 10.31 4.18 20.01
N MET A 193 9.86 3.14 19.31
CA MET A 193 10.34 1.76 19.45
C MET A 193 11.69 1.49 18.76
N GLY A 194 12.29 2.46 18.07
CA GLY A 194 13.57 2.31 17.36
C GLY A 194 13.50 1.48 16.06
N LEU A 195 12.29 1.20 15.54
CA LEU A 195 12.11 0.43 14.30
C LEU A 195 12.36 1.27 13.04
N ILE A 196 12.28 2.60 13.17
CA ILE A 196 12.50 3.56 12.08
C ILE A 196 13.53 4.60 12.52
N ILE A 197 14.56 4.78 11.70
CA ILE A 197 15.72 5.63 12.02
C ILE A 197 15.47 7.11 11.62
N ALA A 198 14.56 7.37 10.67
CA ALA A 198 14.40 8.71 10.13
C ALA A 198 13.78 9.69 11.14
N ARG A 199 14.35 10.90 11.21
CA ARG A 199 13.87 11.96 12.11
C ARG A 199 12.66 12.73 11.56
N SER A 200 12.36 12.56 10.27
CA SER A 200 11.32 13.31 9.56
C SER A 200 9.91 12.83 9.92
N GLN A 201 8.95 13.76 10.00
CA GLN A 201 7.53 13.44 10.15
C GLN A 201 6.91 13.18 8.77
N ILE A 202 6.06 12.17 8.65
CA ILE A 202 5.41 11.80 7.39
C ILE A 202 4.25 12.71 6.99
N LEU A 203 3.72 13.50 7.94
CA LEU A 203 2.80 14.60 7.70
C LEU A 203 3.40 15.92 8.19
N ASN A 204 3.05 17.01 7.52
CA ASN A 204 3.32 18.35 8.03
C ASN A 204 2.49 18.62 9.30
N ARG A 205 3.01 19.44 10.21
CA ARG A 205 2.29 19.82 11.42
C ARG A 205 0.96 20.52 11.09
N THR A 206 0.99 21.47 10.16
CA THR A 206 -0.19 22.18 9.69
C THR A 206 -1.25 21.23 9.11
N ASP A 207 -0.84 20.28 8.27
CA ASP A 207 -1.76 19.31 7.68
C ASP A 207 -2.34 18.38 8.75
N ARG A 208 -1.51 17.93 9.70
CA ARG A 208 -1.96 17.12 10.84
C ARG A 208 -3.04 17.84 11.64
N ASP A 209 -2.79 19.08 12.04
CA ASP A 209 -3.72 19.86 12.87
C ASP A 209 -5.02 20.17 12.12
N LEU A 210 -4.92 20.47 10.82
CA LEU A 210 -6.09 20.67 9.97
C LEU A 210 -6.92 19.38 9.84
N PHE A 211 -6.26 18.26 9.56
CA PHE A 211 -6.94 16.97 9.37
C PHE A 211 -7.62 16.51 10.65
N ASP A 212 -6.98 16.67 11.80
CA ASP A 212 -7.55 16.37 13.12
C ASP A 212 -8.84 17.17 13.36
N ARG A 213 -8.79 18.50 13.16
CA ARG A 213 -9.97 19.37 13.28
C ARG A 213 -11.10 18.98 12.33
N LEU A 214 -10.77 18.65 11.08
CA LEU A 214 -11.76 18.23 10.09
C LEU A 214 -12.42 16.90 10.46
N VAL A 215 -11.66 15.96 11.01
CA VAL A 215 -12.19 14.69 11.53
C VAL A 215 -13.14 14.96 12.69
N THR A 216 -12.72 15.75 13.69
CA THR A 216 -13.57 16.11 14.84
C THR A 216 -14.86 16.78 14.38
N TYR A 217 -14.76 17.76 13.49
CA TYR A 217 -15.93 18.47 12.95
C TYR A 217 -16.92 17.52 12.25
N LYS A 218 -16.42 16.63 11.39
CA LYS A 218 -17.27 15.68 10.65
C LYS A 218 -17.96 14.67 11.56
N LEU A 219 -17.25 14.17 12.58
CA LEU A 219 -17.84 13.27 13.58
C LEU A 219 -18.94 13.98 14.40
N LEU A 220 -18.73 15.25 14.76
CA LEU A 220 -19.75 16.05 15.42
C LEU A 220 -20.98 16.27 14.52
N GLU A 221 -20.77 16.57 13.23
CA GLU A 221 -21.87 16.72 12.27
C GLU A 221 -22.70 15.44 12.11
N GLU A 222 -22.06 14.27 12.07
CA GLU A 222 -22.74 12.98 12.03
C GLU A 222 -23.56 12.72 13.31
N ASN A 223 -22.99 13.01 14.48
CA ASN A 223 -23.67 12.84 15.78
C ASN A 223 -24.82 13.83 16.00
N LEU A 224 -24.81 15.00 15.35
CA LEU A 224 -25.92 15.96 15.40
C LEU A 224 -27.06 15.63 14.43
N ARG A 225 -26.82 14.71 13.48
CA ARG A 225 -27.83 14.23 12.52
C ARG A 225 -28.59 12.98 13.00
N THR A 226 -28.16 12.39 14.10
CA THR A 226 -28.84 11.29 14.83
C THR A 226 -29.71 11.82 15.94
#